data_AF-A0A925T934-F1
#
_entry.id   AF-A0A925T934-F1
#
_cell.length_a   1.000
_cell.length_b   1.000
_cell.length_c   1.000
_cell.angle_alpha   90.00
_cell.angle_beta   90.00
_cell.angle_gamma   90.00
#
_symmetry.space_group_name_H-M   'P 1'
#
loop_
_entity.id
_entity.type
_entity.pdbx_description
1 polymer ?
#
loop_
_entity_poly.entity_id
_entity_poly.type
_entity_poly.pdbx_seq_one_letter_code
_entity_poly.pdbx_strand_id
1 'polypeptide(L)'
;MTKRAEILSELQEITAVADRFSPDMPYAVPLDYFALLSENVLRRVQANEAISATEELEILSPLLSKIDRKTPFQQPEGYFEQLQVNQVAEIDGGKKKSAEIIKVLFTRTMARYSIAAAVASLIVLGTWRLLNAPATEGDKLTSVDIWEKVREISDSEMKAYLEGSTTNVVYQN
;
A
#
# COMPACT_ATOMS: atom_id res chain seq x y z
N MET A 1 9.49 60.09 40.72
CA MET A 1 8.56 60.47 39.64
C MET A 1 8.79 59.70 38.34
N THR A 2 10.01 59.19 38.09
CA THR A 2 10.40 58.47 36.86
C THR A 2 9.64 57.17 36.60
N LYS A 3 9.48 56.29 37.60
CA LYS A 3 8.80 55.00 37.45
C LYS A 3 7.35 55.10 36.93
N ARG A 4 6.62 56.15 37.34
CA ARG A 4 5.24 56.37 36.88
C ARG A 4 5.19 56.70 35.40
N ALA A 5 6.14 57.50 34.91
CA ALA A 5 6.21 57.87 33.49
C ALA A 5 6.60 56.67 32.62
N GLU A 6 7.53 55.86 33.11
CA GLU A 6 7.97 54.61 32.47
C GLU A 6 6.81 53.61 32.31
N ILE A 7 6.05 53.34 33.39
CA ILE A 7 4.87 52.46 33.34
C ILE A 7 3.81 52.97 32.36
N LEU A 8 3.60 54.29 32.28
CA LEU A 8 2.62 54.86 31.34
C LEU A 8 3.08 54.69 29.88
N SER A 9 4.39 54.81 29.62
CA SER A 9 4.97 54.56 28.30
C SER A 9 4.80 53.10 27.90
N GLU A 10 5.13 52.17 28.80
CA GLU A 10 4.99 50.72 28.56
C GLU A 10 3.52 50.35 28.29
N LEU A 11 2.58 50.88 29.05
CA LEU A 11 1.15 50.61 28.84
C LEU A 11 0.63 51.18 27.51
N GLN A 12 1.12 52.35 27.10
CA GLN A 12 0.75 52.94 25.81
C GLN A 12 1.28 52.11 24.63
N GLU A 13 2.50 51.56 24.75
CA GLU A 13 3.06 50.66 23.74
C GLU A 13 2.28 49.35 23.66
N ILE A 14 1.88 48.77 24.80
CA ILE A 14 1.10 47.52 24.84
C ILE A 14 -0.30 47.72 24.25
N THR A 15 -0.98 48.82 24.59
CA THR A 15 -2.33 49.12 24.09
C THR A 15 -2.36 49.35 22.59
N ALA A 16 -1.35 50.03 22.03
CA ALA A 16 -1.22 50.22 20.58
C ALA A 16 -1.05 48.91 19.79
N VAL A 17 -0.52 47.86 20.44
CA VAL A 17 -0.42 46.50 19.87
C VAL A 17 -1.74 45.75 20.08
N ALA A 18 -2.37 45.89 21.25
CA ALA A 18 -3.66 45.27 21.57
C ALA A 18 -4.79 45.73 20.64
N ASP A 19 -4.85 47.02 20.31
CA ASP A 19 -5.86 47.60 19.40
C ASP A 19 -5.74 47.11 17.95
N ARG A 20 -4.60 46.49 17.57
CA ARG A 20 -4.42 45.86 16.25
C ARG A 20 -5.06 44.48 16.16
N PHE A 21 -5.42 43.88 17.29
CA PHE A 21 -6.20 42.65 17.32
C PHE A 21 -7.68 43.02 17.36
N SER A 22 -8.46 42.52 16.40
CA SER A 22 -9.91 42.70 16.44
C SER A 22 -10.46 42.08 17.73
N PRO A 23 -11.50 42.68 18.36
CA PRO A 23 -12.11 42.18 19.60
C PRO A 23 -12.79 40.81 19.43
N ASP A 24 -12.85 40.30 18.20
CA ASP A 24 -13.26 38.95 17.88
C ASP A 24 -12.15 37.98 18.31
N MET A 25 -12.03 37.82 19.64
CA MET A 25 -11.14 36.84 20.24
C MET A 25 -11.63 35.45 19.82
N PRO A 26 -10.89 34.70 18.99
CA PRO A 26 -11.32 33.38 18.53
C PRO A 26 -11.48 32.38 19.69
N TYR A 27 -10.97 32.73 20.86
CA TYR A 27 -11.03 31.96 22.10
C TYR A 27 -11.80 32.72 23.18
N ALA A 28 -13.02 33.17 22.87
CA ALA A 28 -13.95 33.66 23.89
C ALA A 28 -14.64 32.47 24.59
N VAL A 29 -14.69 32.52 25.92
CA VAL A 29 -15.52 31.56 26.66
C VAL A 29 -16.99 31.92 26.47
N PRO A 30 -17.89 30.91 26.42
CA PRO A 30 -19.32 31.16 26.37
C PRO A 30 -19.80 32.01 27.55
N LEU A 31 -20.89 32.74 27.33
CA LEU A 31 -21.59 33.44 28.39
C LEU A 31 -21.90 32.47 29.54
N ASP A 32 -21.75 32.95 30.78
CA ASP A 32 -22.01 32.20 32.02
C ASP A 32 -21.12 30.98 32.30
N TYR A 33 -20.06 30.73 31.52
CA TYR A 33 -19.13 29.61 31.75
C TYR A 33 -18.59 29.57 33.19
N PHE A 34 -18.09 30.71 33.68
CA PHE A 34 -17.57 30.81 35.05
C PHE A 34 -18.66 31.01 36.09
N ALA A 35 -19.80 31.61 35.73
CA ALA A 35 -20.93 31.78 36.63
C ALA A 35 -21.52 30.42 37.05
N LEU A 36 -21.58 29.47 36.11
CA LEU A 36 -22.09 28.12 36.36
C LEU A 36 -21.01 27.13 36.82
N LEU A 37 -19.74 27.53 36.89
CA LEU A 37 -18.64 26.61 37.17
C LEU A 37 -18.79 25.90 38.52
N SER A 38 -19.06 26.64 39.59
CA SER A 38 -19.18 26.08 40.94
C SER A 38 -20.34 25.08 41.05
N GLU A 39 -21.47 25.41 40.43
CA GLU A 39 -22.63 24.52 40.38
C GLU A 39 -22.31 23.24 39.58
N ASN A 40 -21.67 23.38 38.42
CA ASN A 40 -21.27 22.25 37.58
C ASN A 40 -20.26 21.32 38.30
N VAL A 41 -19.31 21.89 39.06
CA VAL A 41 -18.36 21.11 39.86
C VAL A 41 -19.10 20.33 40.95
N LEU A 42 -19.99 20.97 41.72
CA LEU A 42 -20.77 20.30 42.76
C LEU A 42 -21.63 19.17 42.19
N ARG A 43 -22.30 19.43 41.06
CA ARG A 43 -23.11 18.42 40.35
C ARG A 43 -22.29 17.21 39.93
N ARG A 44 -21.04 17.41 39.49
CA ARG A 44 -20.11 16.32 39.16
C ARG A 44 -19.63 15.55 40.39
N VAL A 45 -19.40 16.24 41.51
CA VAL A 45 -19.05 15.57 42.77
C VAL A 45 -20.20 14.66 43.21
N GLN A 46 -21.43 15.16 43.20
CA GLN A 46 -22.62 14.35 43.52
C GLN A 46 -22.79 13.16 42.57
N ALA A 47 -22.57 13.35 41.27
CA ALA A 47 -22.62 12.28 40.29
C ALA A 47 -21.55 11.20 40.53
N ASN A 48 -20.34 11.58 40.97
CA ASN A 48 -19.29 10.61 41.32
C ASN A 48 -19.60 9.79 42.59
N GLU A 49 -20.48 10.29 43.46
CA GLU A 49 -20.94 9.57 44.65
C GLU A 49 -22.15 8.66 44.38
N ALA A 50 -22.73 8.72 43.18
CA ALA A 50 -23.87 7.91 42.79
C ALA A 50 -23.53 6.40 42.79
N ILE A 51 -24.47 5.58 43.23
CA ILE A 51 -24.28 4.13 43.37
C ILE A 51 -24.50 3.42 42.03
N SER A 52 -25.28 4.03 41.13
CA SER A 52 -25.69 3.44 39.87
C SER A 52 -25.60 4.41 38.70
N ALA A 53 -25.35 3.89 37.50
CA ALA A 53 -25.31 4.68 36.27
C ALA A 53 -26.65 5.38 35.96
N THR A 54 -27.77 4.88 36.48
CA THR A 54 -29.08 5.54 36.33
C THR A 54 -29.19 6.80 37.19
N GLU A 55 -28.70 6.73 38.43
CA GLU A 55 -28.67 7.84 39.38
C GLU A 55 -27.68 8.93 38.93
N GLU A 56 -26.49 8.52 38.45
CA GLU A 56 -25.51 9.43 37.84
C GLU A 56 -26.11 10.21 36.66
N LEU A 57 -26.81 9.50 35.76
CA LEU A 57 -27.46 10.11 34.60
C LEU A 57 -28.59 11.05 34.99
N GLU A 58 -29.34 10.76 36.05
CA GLU A 58 -30.39 11.66 36.54
C GLU A 58 -29.81 12.99 37.02
N ILE A 59 -28.65 12.96 37.67
CA ILE A 59 -27.96 14.16 38.17
C ILE A 59 -27.33 14.97 37.01
N LEU A 60 -26.62 14.30 36.10
CA LEU A 60 -25.89 14.98 35.03
C LEU A 60 -26.77 15.37 33.83
N SER A 61 -27.74 14.53 33.49
CA SER A 61 -28.60 14.73 32.33
C SER A 61 -30.00 14.15 32.57
N PRO A 62 -30.87 14.92 33.27
CA PRO A 62 -32.25 14.52 33.55
C PRO A 62 -33.08 14.21 32.29
N LEU A 63 -32.65 14.70 31.13
CA LEU A 63 -33.26 14.38 29.84
C LEU A 63 -32.84 12.97 29.40
N LEU A 64 -31.54 12.67 29.38
CA LEU A 64 -31.04 11.36 28.95
C LEU A 64 -31.50 10.23 29.89
N SER A 65 -31.67 10.50 31.18
CA SER A 65 -32.19 9.49 32.13
C SER A 65 -33.62 9.04 31.78
N LYS A 66 -34.39 9.86 31.06
CA LYS A 66 -35.77 9.57 30.63
C LYS A 66 -35.86 8.91 29.25
N ILE A 67 -34.76 8.84 28.51
CA ILE A 67 -34.74 8.20 27.19
C ILE A 67 -34.56 6.70 27.37
N ASP A 68 -35.45 5.92 26.76
CA ASP A 68 -35.33 4.47 26.70
C ASP A 68 -34.01 4.06 26.01
N ARG A 69 -33.28 3.11 26.61
CA ARG A 69 -32.07 2.52 26.04
C ARG A 69 -32.40 1.52 24.92
N LYS A 70 -33.03 1.98 23.85
CA LYS A 70 -33.27 1.19 22.64
C LYS A 70 -32.08 1.36 21.71
N THR A 71 -31.32 0.29 21.50
CA THR A 71 -30.29 0.27 20.46
C THR A 71 -30.97 0.31 19.09
N PRO A 72 -30.77 1.36 18.27
CA PRO A 72 -31.47 1.48 16.99
C PRO A 72 -31.05 0.40 15.98
N PHE A 73 -29.90 -0.21 16.21
CA PHE A 73 -29.38 -1.32 15.42
C PHE A 73 -29.17 -2.51 16.34
N GLN A 74 -29.85 -3.61 16.03
CA GLN A 74 -29.59 -4.92 16.61
C GLN A 74 -29.15 -5.84 15.48
N GLN A 75 -28.12 -6.61 15.74
CA GLN A 75 -27.70 -7.64 14.80
C GLN A 75 -28.76 -8.74 14.72
N PRO A 76 -28.98 -9.33 13.54
CA PRO A 76 -29.82 -10.51 13.41
C PRO A 76 -29.29 -11.65 14.28
N GLU A 77 -30.21 -12.47 14.80
CA GLU A 77 -29.86 -13.73 15.44
C GLU A 77 -29.06 -14.59 14.46
N GLY A 78 -27.94 -15.17 14.88
CA GLY A 78 -27.09 -15.96 13.99
C GLY A 78 -26.03 -15.17 13.21
N TYR A 79 -25.94 -13.83 13.33
CA TYR A 79 -25.01 -13.01 12.52
C TYR A 79 -23.54 -13.43 12.66
N PHE A 80 -23.07 -13.62 13.91
CA PHE A 80 -21.68 -14.01 14.16
C PHE A 80 -21.45 -15.50 13.94
N GLU A 81 -22.48 -16.33 14.12
CA GLU A 81 -22.46 -17.76 13.80
C GLU A 81 -22.27 -17.98 12.29
N GLN A 82 -22.97 -17.20 11.45
CA GLN A 82 -22.81 -17.24 9.99
C GLN A 82 -21.43 -16.74 9.53
N LEU A 83 -20.86 -15.76 10.22
CA LEU A 83 -19.48 -15.30 9.98
C LEU A 83 -18.45 -16.41 10.24
N GLN A 84 -18.66 -17.22 11.29
CA GLN A 84 -17.81 -18.37 11.56
C GLN A 84 -18.05 -19.49 10.55
N VAL A 85 -19.29 -19.78 10.16
CA VAL A 85 -19.56 -20.84 9.16
C VAL A 85 -18.98 -20.49 7.79
N ASN A 86 -19.01 -19.23 7.37
CA ASN A 86 -18.42 -18.84 6.08
C ASN A 86 -16.89 -18.81 6.11
N GLN A 87 -16.29 -18.56 7.28
CA GLN A 87 -14.83 -18.64 7.43
C GLN A 87 -14.35 -20.07 7.70
N VAL A 88 -15.13 -20.91 8.39
CA VAL A 88 -14.81 -22.29 8.81
C VAL A 88 -15.26 -23.33 7.79
N ALA A 89 -16.32 -23.13 7.01
CA ALA A 89 -16.67 -24.02 5.89
C ALA A 89 -15.61 -23.99 4.77
N GLU A 90 -14.79 -22.93 4.70
CA GLU A 90 -13.58 -22.90 3.88
C GLU A 90 -12.40 -23.68 4.50
N ILE A 91 -12.42 -23.93 5.83
CA ILE A 91 -11.36 -24.64 6.58
C ILE A 91 -11.71 -26.13 6.82
N ASP A 92 -13.00 -26.46 6.96
CA ASP A 92 -13.50 -27.74 7.49
C ASP A 92 -14.36 -28.54 6.50
N GLY A 93 -14.45 -28.10 5.24
CA GLY A 93 -14.98 -28.89 4.14
C GLY A 93 -14.03 -30.03 3.72
N GLY A 94 -13.84 -31.05 4.57
CA GLY A 94 -13.57 -32.46 4.20
C GLY A 94 -12.33 -32.80 3.34
N LYS A 95 -11.55 -31.82 2.92
CA LYS A 95 -10.18 -31.90 2.44
C LYS A 95 -9.59 -30.56 2.82
N LYS A 96 -8.69 -30.54 3.79
CA LYS A 96 -7.69 -29.48 3.84
C LYS A 96 -7.10 -29.48 2.43
N LYS A 97 -7.48 -28.53 1.57
CA LYS A 97 -6.61 -28.15 0.47
C LYS A 97 -5.44 -27.56 1.21
N SER A 98 -4.51 -28.42 1.64
CA SER A 98 -3.14 -28.03 1.93
C SER A 98 -2.84 -27.07 0.81
N ALA A 99 -2.76 -25.77 1.15
CA ALA A 99 -2.57 -24.72 0.17
C ALA A 99 -1.56 -25.30 -0.79
N GLU A 100 -1.99 -25.54 -2.04
CA GLU A 100 -1.10 -26.19 -3.00
C GLU A 100 0.07 -25.24 -3.00
N ILE A 101 1.17 -25.66 -2.36
CA ILE A 101 2.42 -24.97 -2.47
C ILE A 101 2.65 -25.18 -3.94
N ILE A 102 2.25 -24.19 -4.73
CA ILE A 102 2.56 -24.13 -6.13
C ILE A 102 4.06 -24.28 -6.04
N LYS A 103 4.58 -25.44 -6.47
CA LYS A 103 6.01 -25.60 -6.62
C LYS A 103 6.31 -24.60 -7.70
N VAL A 104 6.58 -23.37 -7.29
CA VAL A 104 6.92 -22.30 -8.20
C VAL A 104 8.17 -22.87 -8.84
N LEU A 105 8.07 -23.24 -10.11
CA LEU A 105 9.20 -23.68 -10.91
C LEU A 105 10.07 -22.45 -11.19
N PHE A 106 10.52 -21.78 -10.12
CA PHE A 106 11.40 -20.61 -10.13
C PHE A 106 12.75 -20.93 -10.80
N THR A 107 12.99 -22.20 -11.09
CA THR A 107 14.14 -22.68 -11.87
C THR A 107 14.01 -22.43 -13.38
N ARG A 108 12.80 -22.19 -13.95
CA ARG A 108 12.66 -21.98 -15.42
C ARG A 108 13.15 -20.61 -15.90
N THR A 109 13.20 -19.59 -15.04
CA THR A 109 13.68 -18.25 -15.40
C THR A 109 15.13 -18.00 -14.98
N MET A 110 15.60 -18.63 -13.89
CA MET A 110 17.00 -18.55 -13.44
C MET A 110 17.98 -19.25 -14.38
N ALA A 111 17.56 -20.32 -15.07
CA ALA A 111 18.41 -21.02 -16.05
C ALA A 111 18.88 -20.11 -17.21
N ARG A 112 18.08 -19.09 -17.58
CA ARG A 112 18.45 -18.14 -18.65
C ARG A 112 19.57 -17.20 -18.21
N TYR A 113 19.55 -16.76 -16.94
CA TYR A 113 20.59 -15.91 -16.37
C TYR A 113 21.88 -16.67 -16.08
N SER A 114 21.82 -17.93 -15.63
CA SER A 114 23.02 -18.73 -15.37
C SER A 114 23.78 -19.10 -16.65
N ILE A 115 23.07 -19.40 -17.76
CA ILE A 115 23.71 -19.61 -19.07
C ILE A 115 24.39 -18.32 -19.55
N ALA A 116 23.74 -17.15 -19.41
CA ALA A 116 24.33 -15.87 -19.79
C ALA A 116 25.59 -15.55 -18.97
N ALA A 117 25.56 -15.75 -17.65
CA ALA A 117 26.73 -15.54 -16.79
C ALA A 117 27.87 -16.52 -17.09
N ALA A 118 27.57 -17.77 -17.42
CA ALA A 118 28.58 -18.76 -17.82
C ALA A 118 29.22 -18.39 -19.17
N VAL A 119 28.42 -17.96 -20.16
CA VAL A 119 28.93 -17.49 -21.46
C VAL A 119 29.76 -16.22 -21.28
N ALA A 120 29.29 -15.25 -20.50
CA ALA A 120 30.07 -14.05 -20.21
C ALA A 120 31.37 -14.38 -19.48
N SER A 121 31.35 -15.31 -18.52
CA SER A 121 32.55 -15.79 -17.83
C SER A 121 33.52 -16.48 -18.78
N LEU A 122 33.03 -17.31 -19.71
CA LEU A 122 33.86 -17.95 -20.75
C LEU A 122 34.43 -16.93 -21.74
N ILE A 123 33.67 -15.91 -22.13
CA ILE A 123 34.15 -14.84 -23.01
C ILE A 123 35.22 -14.06 -22.27
N VAL A 124 34.99 -13.60 -21.04
CA VAL A 124 35.97 -12.81 -20.28
C VAL A 124 37.23 -13.61 -20.00
N LEU A 125 37.12 -14.85 -19.52
CA LEU A 125 38.27 -15.72 -19.30
C LEU A 125 38.98 -16.09 -20.61
N GLY A 126 38.22 -16.33 -21.67
CA GLY A 126 38.74 -16.64 -23.00
C GLY A 126 39.49 -15.45 -23.60
N THR A 127 38.91 -14.25 -23.59
CA THR A 127 39.56 -13.01 -24.05
C THR A 127 40.79 -12.70 -23.22
N TRP A 128 40.72 -12.90 -21.90
CA TRP A 128 41.88 -12.72 -21.02
C TRP A 128 43.01 -13.70 -21.39
N ARG A 129 42.65 -14.96 -21.64
CA ARG A 129 43.63 -15.99 -22.03
C ARG A 129 44.19 -15.73 -23.42
N LEU A 130 43.44 -15.10 -24.33
CA LEU A 130 43.89 -14.74 -25.69
C LEU A 130 44.79 -13.49 -25.69
N LEU A 131 44.48 -12.49 -24.86
CA LEU A 131 45.31 -11.28 -24.68
C LEU A 131 46.63 -11.61 -23.97
N ASN A 132 46.63 -12.59 -23.07
CA ASN A 132 47.83 -13.10 -22.42
C ASN A 132 48.43 -14.33 -23.12
N ALA A 133 47.89 -14.77 -24.27
CA ALA A 133 48.48 -15.86 -25.04
C ALA A 133 49.72 -15.33 -25.76
N PRO A 134 50.89 -15.99 -25.63
CA PRO A 134 52.06 -15.63 -26.42
C PRO A 134 51.72 -15.81 -27.91
N ALA A 135 51.95 -14.76 -28.70
CA ALA A 135 51.62 -14.70 -30.12
C ALA A 135 52.15 -15.95 -30.85
N THR A 136 51.23 -16.82 -31.26
CA THR A 136 51.53 -17.95 -32.14
C THR A 136 51.18 -17.49 -33.55
N GLU A 137 52.21 -17.33 -34.37
CA GLU A 137 52.14 -17.01 -35.79
C GLU A 137 51.20 -17.97 -36.54
N GLY A 138 50.41 -17.43 -37.48
CA GLY A 138 49.81 -18.24 -38.56
C GLY A 138 48.29 -18.14 -38.70
N ASP A 139 47.78 -16.93 -38.97
CA ASP A 139 46.41 -16.68 -39.40
C ASP A 139 46.13 -17.34 -40.77
N LYS A 140 45.35 -18.43 -40.76
CA LYS A 140 44.64 -18.95 -41.95
C LYS A 140 43.26 -19.44 -41.51
N LEU A 141 42.36 -18.51 -41.21
CA LEU A 141 40.93 -18.77 -41.28
C LEU A 141 40.40 -18.21 -42.60
N THR A 142 40.77 -18.91 -43.67
CA THR A 142 40.09 -18.84 -44.97
C THR A 142 38.62 -19.21 -44.78
N SER A 143 37.75 -18.27 -45.15
CA SER A 143 36.39 -18.46 -45.67
C SER A 143 35.64 -19.70 -45.20
N VAL A 144 34.71 -19.51 -44.24
CA VAL A 144 33.57 -20.42 -44.13
C VAL A 144 32.75 -20.26 -45.40
N ASP A 145 32.91 -21.21 -46.33
CA ASP A 145 32.21 -21.23 -47.61
C ASP A 145 30.72 -21.49 -47.40
N ILE A 146 29.95 -20.41 -47.51
CA ILE A 146 28.49 -20.37 -47.39
C ILE A 146 27.82 -21.39 -48.34
N TRP A 147 28.49 -21.71 -49.46
CA TRP A 147 28.04 -22.66 -50.48
C TRP A 147 27.88 -24.11 -49.99
N GLU A 148 28.63 -24.53 -48.97
CA GLU A 148 28.49 -25.89 -48.42
C GLU A 148 27.19 -26.03 -47.61
N LYS A 149 26.84 -24.98 -46.86
CA LYS A 149 25.62 -24.95 -46.03
C LYS A 149 24.34 -24.82 -46.84
N VAL A 150 24.42 -24.20 -48.02
CA VAL A 150 23.27 -24.07 -48.93
C VAL A 150 22.95 -25.39 -49.65
N ARG A 151 23.96 -26.26 -49.90
CA ARG A 151 23.72 -27.61 -50.45
C ARG A 151 23.07 -28.57 -49.46
N GLU A 152 23.19 -28.29 -48.16
CA GLU A 152 22.58 -29.10 -47.10
C GLU A 152 21.06 -28.83 -46.96
N ILE A 153 20.58 -27.68 -47.45
CA ILE A 153 19.14 -27.45 -47.60
C ILE A 153 18.65 -28.27 -48.80
N SER A 154 17.98 -29.37 -48.48
CA SER A 154 17.36 -30.28 -49.43
C SER A 154 16.22 -29.57 -50.18
N ASP A 155 16.21 -29.71 -51.51
CA ASP A 155 15.14 -29.25 -52.41
C ASP A 155 13.74 -29.73 -51.98
N SER A 156 13.64 -30.74 -51.11
CA SER A 156 12.39 -31.20 -50.50
C SER A 156 11.72 -30.14 -49.62
N GLU A 157 12.48 -29.34 -48.87
CA GLU A 157 11.92 -28.26 -48.06
C GLU A 157 11.52 -27.06 -48.93
N MET A 158 12.33 -26.78 -49.95
CA MET A 158 12.06 -25.70 -50.89
C MET A 158 10.81 -25.97 -51.75
N LYS A 159 10.58 -27.23 -52.16
CA LYS A 159 9.35 -27.64 -52.84
C LYS A 159 8.12 -27.52 -51.94
N ALA A 160 8.22 -27.93 -50.68
CA ALA A 160 7.11 -27.80 -49.72
C ALA A 160 6.70 -26.33 -49.52
N TYR A 161 7.66 -25.40 -49.54
CA TYR A 161 7.38 -23.96 -49.45
C TYR A 161 6.70 -23.38 -50.70
N LEU A 162 7.09 -23.85 -51.89
CA LEU A 162 6.49 -23.43 -53.16
C LEU A 162 5.09 -24.05 -53.38
N GLU A 163 4.85 -25.28 -52.93
CA GLU A 163 3.54 -25.92 -52.96
C GLU A 163 2.57 -25.28 -51.95
N GLY A 164 3.05 -24.92 -50.76
CA GLY A 164 2.25 -24.23 -49.74
C GLY A 164 1.84 -22.79 -50.08
N SER A 165 2.42 -22.19 -51.12
CA SER A 165 2.13 -20.82 -51.56
C SER A 165 1.33 -20.73 -52.87
N THR A 166 0.97 -21.87 -53.48
CA THR A 166 0.16 -21.92 -54.70
C THR A 166 -1.24 -22.50 -54.44
N THR A 167 -2.01 -21.84 -53.59
CA THR A 167 -3.46 -22.09 -53.49
C THR A 167 -4.25 -20.79 -53.55
N ASN A 168 -4.70 -20.49 -54.78
CA ASN A 168 -5.95 -19.82 -55.15
C ASN A 168 -6.28 -18.47 -54.47
N VAL A 169 -5.77 -17.38 -55.06
CA VAL A 169 -6.48 -16.10 -55.03
C VAL A 169 -7.72 -16.24 -55.92
N VAL A 170 -8.83 -16.64 -55.32
CA VAL A 170 -10.17 -16.61 -55.93
C VAL A 170 -10.59 -15.14 -56.02
N TYR A 171 -10.73 -14.61 -57.23
CA TYR A 171 -11.39 -13.33 -57.47
C TYR A 171 -12.89 -13.45 -57.15
N GLN A 172 -13.37 -12.62 -56.23
CA GLN A 172 -14.79 -12.34 -56.03
C GLN A 172 -14.99 -10.84 -56.27
N ASN A 173 -15.66 -10.53 -57.39
CA ASN A 173 -16.15 -9.25 -57.92
C ASN A 173 -15.21 -8.05 -58.03
#